data_AF-A0A816G5U1-F1
#
_entry.id   AF-A0A816G5U1-F1
#
_cell.length_a   1.000
_cell.length_b   1.000
_cell.length_c   1.000
_cell.angle_alpha   90.00
_cell.angle_beta   90.00
_cell.angle_gamma   90.00
#
_symmetry.space_group_name_H-M   'P 1'
#
loop_
_entity.id
_entity.type
_entity.pdbx_description
1 polymer ?
#
loop_
_entity_poly.entity_id
_entity_poly.type
_entity_poly.pdbx_seq_one_letter_code
_entity_poly.pdbx_strand_id
1 'polypeptide(L)'
;LKRNAQIKQNLLLTLDWNLPDLVLSEIFQRYDGLKYSIHTKLFDKAILEENLESFVDLFLDREFVLHRYLNSKKLINLFNQAKDKDFFIITSLEGVRSLTGDEEEVEEDFIEKDLNEIIKRLIGISNFFCKSEMDNNAAEIYLGDISDKDIQKPKIRAEKTSLQHLIIYAVLMNRHKLAKILWKRSSEPIPLALICCMMFKNLAPYCHESYLKSLTIKQAKEFSDWAVGILDKSYNEDNNRTFEMLDERHPDWNYMTIVELAYRADNRDFMAHPVCQKWVTRQFYGEITPREVSWGFFTCPKYLKILLSAILIFPMWFWINFSPIGQAPSVTKKNAEIEPKLGG
;
A
#
# COMPACT_ATOMS: atom_id res chain seq x y z
N LEU A 1 -15.21 -24.33 28.07
CA LEU A 1 -15.60 -25.15 26.89
C LEU A 1 -17.02 -24.85 26.40
N LYS A 2 -18.10 -25.10 27.17
CA LYS A 2 -19.49 -24.79 26.75
C LYS A 2 -19.72 -23.33 26.32
N ARG A 3 -19.17 -22.37 27.08
CA ARG A 3 -19.31 -20.93 26.80
C ARG A 3 -18.60 -20.48 25.51
N ASN A 4 -17.43 -21.04 25.18
CA ASN A 4 -16.72 -20.72 23.92
C ASN A 4 -17.44 -21.30 22.69
N ALA A 5 -18.08 -22.47 22.86
CA ALA A 5 -18.93 -23.04 21.82
C ALA A 5 -20.17 -22.15 21.57
N GLN A 6 -20.76 -21.61 22.64
CA GLN A 6 -21.89 -20.69 22.55
C GLN A 6 -21.50 -19.35 21.91
N ILE A 7 -20.34 -18.77 22.26
CA ILE A 7 -19.80 -17.57 21.59
C ILE A 7 -19.59 -17.84 20.10
N LYS A 8 -18.98 -18.98 19.76
CA LYS A 8 -18.77 -19.38 18.36
C LYS A 8 -20.09 -19.51 17.60
N GLN A 9 -21.10 -20.12 18.21
CA GLN A 9 -22.42 -20.30 17.59
C GLN A 9 -23.15 -18.97 17.42
N ASN A 10 -23.11 -18.09 18.43
CA ASN A 10 -23.68 -16.76 18.34
C ASN A 10 -22.99 -15.94 17.24
N LEU A 11 -21.65 -15.99 17.16
CA LEU A 11 -20.90 -15.32 16.10
C LEU A 11 -21.25 -15.87 14.70
N LEU A 12 -21.43 -17.20 14.59
CA LEU A 12 -21.85 -17.83 13.34
C LEU A 12 -23.23 -17.32 12.91
N LEU A 13 -24.19 -17.27 13.85
CA LEU A 13 -25.54 -16.75 13.60
C LEU A 13 -25.53 -15.27 13.20
N THR A 14 -24.72 -14.45 13.85
CA THR A 14 -24.59 -13.03 13.46
C THR A 14 -23.98 -12.85 12.08
N LEU A 15 -23.04 -13.73 11.71
CA LEU A 15 -22.48 -13.78 10.35
C LEU A 15 -23.56 -14.21 9.35
N ASP A 16 -24.34 -15.26 9.66
CA ASP A 16 -25.47 -15.71 8.83
C ASP A 16 -26.50 -14.60 8.59
N TRP A 17 -26.71 -13.73 9.59
CA TRP A 17 -27.69 -12.65 9.51
C TRP A 17 -27.11 -11.33 9.00
N ASN A 18 -25.80 -11.25 8.73
CA ASN A 18 -25.10 -10.04 8.33
C ASN A 18 -25.40 -8.83 9.24
N LEU A 19 -25.32 -9.04 10.56
CA LEU A 19 -25.56 -8.02 11.58
C LEU A 19 -24.29 -7.75 12.39
N PRO A 20 -23.35 -6.91 11.89
CA PRO A 20 -22.09 -6.63 12.59
C PRO A 20 -22.31 -5.86 13.89
N ASP A 21 -23.31 -4.98 13.97
CA ASP A 21 -23.59 -4.17 15.16
C ASP A 21 -23.99 -5.05 16.37
N LEU A 22 -24.72 -6.13 16.10
CA LEU A 22 -25.15 -7.09 17.13
C LEU A 22 -23.95 -7.82 17.75
N VAL A 23 -22.88 -8.01 16.98
CA VAL A 23 -21.63 -8.59 17.50
C VAL A 23 -21.01 -7.67 18.52
N LEU A 24 -20.94 -6.36 18.25
CA LEU A 24 -20.38 -5.39 19.17
C LEU A 24 -21.21 -5.30 20.46
N SER A 25 -22.53 -5.14 20.34
CA SER A 25 -23.42 -4.89 21.49
C SER A 25 -23.74 -6.14 22.31
N GLU A 26 -23.96 -7.30 21.70
CA GLU A 26 -24.43 -8.47 22.42
C GLU A 26 -23.35 -9.50 22.71
N ILE A 27 -22.35 -9.63 21.83
CA ILE A 27 -21.31 -10.63 21.98
C ILE A 27 -20.13 -9.97 22.68
N PHE A 28 -19.53 -8.95 22.07
CA PHE A 28 -18.30 -8.40 22.61
C PHE A 28 -18.50 -7.58 23.89
N GLN A 29 -19.56 -6.78 24.01
CA GLN A 29 -19.83 -6.08 25.29
C GLN A 29 -20.07 -7.06 26.46
N ARG A 30 -20.66 -8.23 26.20
CA ARG A 30 -20.90 -9.26 27.23
C ARG A 30 -19.67 -10.11 27.56
N TYR A 31 -18.66 -10.11 26.68
CA TYR A 31 -17.49 -10.99 26.79
C TYR A 31 -16.14 -10.23 26.72
N ASP A 32 -16.14 -8.90 26.82
CA ASP A 32 -15.00 -7.99 26.58
C ASP A 32 -13.76 -8.26 27.46
N GLY A 33 -13.92 -8.99 28.56
CA GLY A 33 -12.84 -9.42 29.46
C GLY A 33 -12.21 -10.79 29.13
N LEU A 34 -12.68 -11.49 28.10
CA LEU A 34 -12.15 -12.80 27.71
C LEU A 34 -11.29 -12.66 26.46
N LYS A 35 -10.02 -13.09 26.53
CA LYS A 35 -9.17 -13.34 25.35
C LYS A 35 -9.73 -14.52 24.55
N TYR A 36 -10.83 -14.29 23.84
CA TYR A 36 -11.38 -15.26 22.91
C TYR A 36 -10.62 -15.15 21.59
N SER A 37 -9.81 -16.18 21.29
CA SER A 37 -9.19 -16.29 19.97
C SER A 37 -10.26 -16.61 18.94
N ILE A 38 -10.46 -15.70 17.98
CA ILE A 38 -11.43 -15.89 16.90
C ILE A 38 -11.01 -17.11 16.10
N HIS A 39 -11.94 -18.05 15.96
CA HIS A 39 -11.67 -19.29 15.24
C HIS A 39 -11.53 -19.01 13.75
N THR A 40 -10.50 -19.57 13.12
CA THR A 40 -10.18 -19.41 11.68
C THR A 40 -11.39 -19.61 10.76
N LYS A 41 -12.20 -20.64 10.97
CA LYS A 41 -13.46 -20.89 10.24
C LYS A 41 -14.45 -19.70 10.21
N LEU A 42 -14.50 -18.86 11.23
CA LEU A 42 -15.36 -17.66 11.22
C LEU A 42 -14.77 -16.58 10.30
N PHE A 43 -13.45 -16.44 10.34
CA PHE A 43 -12.72 -15.55 9.45
C PHE A 43 -12.79 -16.01 8.00
N ASP A 44 -12.72 -17.32 7.74
CA ASP A 44 -12.94 -17.93 6.42
C ASP A 44 -14.27 -17.48 5.83
N LYS A 45 -15.35 -17.61 6.61
CA LYS A 45 -16.69 -17.23 6.16
C LYS A 45 -16.77 -15.73 5.83
N ALA A 46 -16.20 -14.89 6.68
CA ALA A 46 -16.18 -13.44 6.46
C ALA A 46 -15.36 -13.03 5.23
N ILE A 47 -14.27 -13.76 4.92
CA ILE A 47 -13.47 -13.53 3.72
C ILE A 47 -14.09 -14.17 2.48
N LEU A 48 -14.80 -15.28 2.55
CA LEU A 48 -15.30 -15.96 1.35
C LEU A 48 -16.62 -15.40 0.83
N GLU A 49 -17.45 -14.83 1.71
CA GLU A 49 -18.75 -14.27 1.34
C GLU A 49 -18.69 -12.79 0.99
N GLU A 50 -19.47 -12.38 -0.01
CA GLU A 50 -19.76 -10.98 -0.28
C GLU A 50 -20.55 -10.35 0.87
N ASN A 51 -20.35 -9.05 1.09
CA ASN A 51 -21.05 -8.22 2.08
C ASN A 51 -20.71 -8.46 3.56
N LEU A 52 -19.92 -9.48 3.89
CA LEU A 52 -19.42 -9.73 5.25
C LEU A 52 -18.09 -9.04 5.57
N GLU A 53 -17.62 -8.12 4.72
CA GLU A 53 -16.31 -7.48 4.90
C GLU A 53 -16.24 -6.65 6.19
N SER A 54 -17.38 -6.15 6.68
CA SER A 54 -17.45 -5.44 7.97
C SER A 54 -17.06 -6.34 9.15
N PHE A 55 -17.31 -7.65 9.08
CA PHE A 55 -16.86 -8.59 10.10
C PHE A 55 -15.35 -8.81 10.06
N VAL A 56 -14.73 -8.71 8.88
CA VAL A 56 -13.26 -8.75 8.76
C VAL A 56 -12.65 -7.60 9.55
N ASP A 57 -13.20 -6.39 9.43
CA ASP A 57 -12.74 -5.22 10.20
C ASP A 57 -12.85 -5.47 11.71
N LEU A 58 -14.01 -5.97 12.17
CA LEU A 58 -14.25 -6.32 13.57
C LEU A 58 -13.31 -7.41 14.09
N PHE A 59 -12.99 -8.40 13.28
CA PHE A 59 -12.08 -9.47 13.67
C PHE A 59 -10.63 -8.97 13.77
N LEU A 60 -10.22 -8.07 12.88
CA LEU A 60 -8.91 -7.43 12.94
C LEU A 60 -8.79 -6.47 14.15
N ASP A 61 -9.87 -5.78 14.53
CA ASP A 61 -9.91 -4.98 15.77
C ASP A 61 -9.68 -5.80 17.04
N ARG A 62 -9.99 -7.09 17.01
CA ARG A 62 -9.78 -8.02 18.13
C ARG A 62 -8.46 -8.78 18.04
N GLU A 63 -7.47 -8.18 17.37
CA GLU A 63 -6.10 -8.70 17.23
C GLU A 63 -6.05 -10.10 16.58
N PHE A 64 -6.94 -10.36 15.61
CA PHE A 64 -6.81 -11.57 14.80
C PHE A 64 -5.48 -11.54 14.03
N VAL A 65 -4.65 -12.57 14.27
CA VAL A 65 -3.28 -12.64 13.76
C VAL A 65 -3.27 -13.21 12.34
N LEU A 66 -2.99 -12.37 11.34
CA LEU A 66 -3.07 -12.73 9.93
C LEU A 66 -1.95 -13.68 9.49
N HIS A 67 -0.72 -13.52 9.99
CA HIS A 67 0.38 -14.40 9.55
C HIS A 67 0.16 -15.85 9.94
N ARG A 68 -0.42 -16.13 11.13
CA ARG A 68 -0.81 -17.48 11.55
C ARG A 68 -1.94 -18.08 10.71
N TYR A 69 -2.76 -17.21 10.13
CA TYR A 69 -3.92 -17.62 9.34
C TYR A 69 -3.53 -17.95 7.89
N LEU A 70 -2.69 -17.11 7.27
CA LEU A 70 -2.43 -17.15 5.84
C LEU A 70 -1.16 -17.93 5.48
N ASN A 71 -1.30 -19.24 5.33
CA ASN A 71 -0.29 -20.10 4.71
C ASN A 71 -0.56 -20.28 3.20
N SER A 72 0.35 -20.95 2.49
CA SER A 72 0.25 -21.09 1.02
C SER A 72 -1.01 -21.86 0.60
N LYS A 73 -1.31 -22.97 1.29
CA LYS A 73 -2.50 -23.79 1.04
C LYS A 73 -3.77 -22.99 1.29
N LYS A 74 -3.76 -22.13 2.31
CA LYS A 74 -4.90 -21.29 2.67
C LYS A 74 -5.17 -20.26 1.59
N LEU A 75 -4.14 -19.62 1.06
CA LEU A 75 -4.28 -18.67 -0.04
C LEU A 75 -4.88 -19.34 -1.28
N ILE A 76 -4.39 -20.52 -1.68
CA ILE A 76 -4.95 -21.29 -2.80
C ILE A 76 -6.43 -21.62 -2.55
N ASN A 77 -6.77 -22.08 -1.35
CA ASN A 77 -8.16 -22.35 -0.98
C ASN A 77 -9.04 -21.10 -1.06
N LEU A 78 -8.52 -19.91 -0.71
CA LEU A 78 -9.27 -18.66 -0.82
C LEU A 78 -9.58 -18.29 -2.27
N PHE A 79 -8.67 -18.54 -3.21
CA PHE A 79 -8.95 -18.36 -4.64
C PHE A 79 -9.96 -19.38 -5.17
N ASN A 80 -9.88 -20.65 -4.72
CA ASN A 80 -10.78 -21.70 -5.19
C ASN A 80 -12.20 -21.62 -4.61
N GLN A 81 -12.37 -21.15 -3.37
CA GLN A 81 -13.65 -21.17 -2.66
C GLN A 81 -14.40 -19.83 -2.67
N ALA A 82 -13.82 -18.78 -3.24
CA ALA A 82 -14.50 -17.49 -3.32
C ALA A 82 -15.76 -17.60 -4.19
N LYS A 83 -16.86 -16.97 -3.77
CA LYS A 83 -18.11 -16.98 -4.54
C LYS A 83 -17.95 -16.28 -5.90
N ASP A 84 -17.13 -15.23 -5.97
CA ASP A 84 -16.94 -14.43 -7.18
C ASP A 84 -15.70 -14.87 -7.97
N LYS A 85 -15.51 -16.19 -8.07
CA LYS A 85 -14.36 -16.79 -8.75
C LYS A 85 -14.29 -16.41 -10.23
N ASP A 86 -15.45 -16.19 -10.85
CA ASP A 86 -15.58 -15.87 -12.28
C ASP A 86 -14.77 -14.64 -12.68
N PHE A 87 -14.79 -13.57 -11.86
CA PHE A 87 -13.99 -12.39 -12.14
C PHE A 87 -12.49 -12.74 -12.18
N PHE A 88 -12.03 -13.51 -11.20
CA PHE A 88 -10.64 -13.88 -11.08
C PHE A 88 -10.21 -14.81 -12.23
N ILE A 89 -10.99 -15.82 -12.57
CA ILE A 89 -10.68 -16.74 -13.68
C ILE A 89 -10.63 -15.95 -15.00
N ILE A 90 -11.70 -15.25 -15.35
CA ILE A 90 -11.84 -14.61 -16.66
C ILE A 90 -10.89 -13.41 -16.80
N THR A 91 -10.86 -12.53 -15.80
CA THR A 91 -10.12 -11.27 -15.90
C THR A 91 -8.65 -11.45 -15.51
N SER A 92 -8.40 -12.04 -14.33
CA SER A 92 -7.06 -12.10 -13.75
C SER A 92 -6.23 -13.28 -14.27
N LEU A 93 -6.82 -14.48 -14.37
CA LEU A 93 -6.10 -15.68 -14.80
C LEU A 93 -6.02 -15.76 -16.32
N GLU A 94 -7.15 -15.82 -17.02
CA GLU A 94 -7.22 -15.93 -18.48
C GLU A 94 -6.76 -14.63 -19.16
N GLY A 95 -7.34 -13.49 -18.76
CA GLY A 95 -7.06 -12.18 -19.34
C GLY A 95 -5.59 -11.76 -19.19
N VAL A 96 -5.12 -11.61 -17.94
CA VAL A 96 -3.77 -11.11 -17.67
C VAL A 96 -2.69 -12.10 -18.10
N ARG A 97 -2.87 -13.41 -17.90
CA ARG A 97 -1.84 -14.42 -18.21
C ARG A 97 -1.88 -14.88 -19.67
N SER A 98 -2.99 -14.67 -20.36
CA SER A 98 -3.24 -15.11 -21.75
C SER A 98 -3.27 -16.63 -21.93
N LEU A 99 -3.70 -17.36 -20.89
CA LEU A 99 -3.95 -18.79 -21.01
C LEU A 99 -5.39 -19.02 -21.47
N THR A 100 -5.54 -19.72 -22.59
CA THR A 100 -6.79 -20.31 -23.05
C THR A 100 -6.74 -21.79 -22.69
N GLY A 101 -7.39 -22.20 -21.61
CA GLY A 101 -7.47 -23.59 -21.19
C GLY A 101 -8.56 -23.79 -20.13
N ASP A 102 -9.16 -24.98 -20.14
CA ASP A 102 -10.30 -25.42 -19.31
C ASP A 102 -9.95 -25.56 -17.80
N GLU A 103 -9.09 -24.69 -17.25
CA GLU A 103 -8.67 -24.73 -15.84
C GLU A 103 -9.75 -24.11 -14.94
N GLU A 104 -10.70 -24.94 -14.49
CA GLU A 104 -11.73 -24.53 -13.53
C GLU A 104 -11.17 -24.35 -12.10
N GLU A 105 -10.00 -24.92 -11.79
CA GLU A 105 -9.38 -24.90 -10.45
C GLU A 105 -7.92 -24.49 -10.45
N VAL A 106 -7.53 -23.82 -9.37
CA VAL A 106 -6.18 -23.33 -9.12
C VAL A 106 -5.30 -24.45 -8.55
N GLU A 107 -4.21 -24.80 -9.25
CA GLU A 107 -3.28 -25.90 -8.90
C GLU A 107 -2.32 -25.58 -7.73
N GLU A 108 -1.61 -26.59 -7.21
CA GLU A 108 -0.64 -26.42 -6.09
C GLU A 108 0.57 -25.54 -6.42
N ASP A 109 0.95 -25.46 -7.70
CA ASP A 109 2.07 -24.65 -8.21
C ASP A 109 1.65 -23.22 -8.58
N PHE A 110 0.36 -22.89 -8.44
CA PHE A 110 -0.23 -21.60 -8.82
C PHE A 110 0.52 -20.40 -8.25
N ILE A 111 0.95 -20.47 -7.00
CA ILE A 111 1.59 -19.32 -6.34
C ILE A 111 2.90 -18.94 -7.04
N GLU A 112 3.76 -19.92 -7.30
CA GLU A 112 5.12 -19.69 -7.81
C GLU A 112 5.13 -19.36 -9.30
N LYS A 113 4.24 -19.98 -10.08
CA LYS A 113 4.17 -19.81 -11.53
C LYS A 113 3.20 -18.71 -11.91
N ASP A 114 1.96 -18.80 -11.47
CA ASP A 114 0.83 -18.14 -12.10
C ASP A 114 0.57 -16.79 -11.46
N LEU A 115 0.40 -16.81 -10.13
CA LEU A 115 0.15 -15.64 -9.33
C LEU A 115 1.30 -14.64 -9.44
N ASN A 116 2.55 -15.10 -9.31
CA ASN A 116 3.72 -14.24 -9.46
C ASN A 116 3.85 -13.66 -10.87
N GLU A 117 3.50 -14.39 -11.93
CA GLU A 117 3.50 -13.83 -13.30
C GLU A 117 2.36 -12.83 -13.50
N ILE A 118 1.16 -13.06 -12.93
CA ILE A 118 0.07 -12.06 -12.93
C ILE A 118 0.54 -10.78 -12.23
N ILE A 119 1.14 -10.89 -11.04
CA ILE A 119 1.67 -9.73 -10.31
C ILE A 119 2.77 -9.01 -11.07
N LYS A 120 3.68 -9.75 -11.71
CA LYS A 120 4.72 -9.17 -12.54
C LYS A 120 4.15 -8.41 -13.73
N ARG A 121 3.08 -8.89 -14.37
CA ARG A 121 2.39 -8.15 -15.45
C ARG A 121 1.64 -6.92 -14.93
N LEU A 122 1.01 -7.01 -13.76
CA LEU A 122 0.21 -5.91 -13.19
C LEU A 122 1.04 -4.81 -12.52
N ILE A 123 2.15 -5.15 -11.87
CA ILE A 123 2.92 -4.22 -11.01
C ILE A 123 4.39 -4.11 -11.49
N GLY A 124 4.91 -5.10 -12.21
CA GLY A 124 6.32 -5.17 -12.57
C GLY A 124 7.23 -5.75 -11.48
N ILE A 125 6.66 -6.39 -10.45
CA ILE A 125 7.41 -7.04 -9.36
C ILE A 125 7.36 -8.55 -9.55
N SER A 126 8.52 -9.18 -9.63
CA SER A 126 8.68 -10.64 -9.68
C SER A 126 8.80 -11.25 -8.29
N ASN A 127 8.32 -12.48 -8.11
CA ASN A 127 8.48 -13.27 -6.88
C ASN A 127 7.93 -12.55 -5.63
N PHE A 128 6.79 -11.87 -5.78
CA PHE A 128 6.14 -11.20 -4.66
C PHE A 128 5.65 -12.21 -3.61
N PHE A 129 5.10 -13.33 -4.07
CA PHE A 129 4.68 -14.44 -3.21
C PHE A 129 5.77 -15.52 -3.15
N CYS A 130 6.07 -15.97 -1.93
CA CYS A 130 6.99 -17.07 -1.68
C CYS A 130 6.32 -18.12 -0.78
N LYS A 131 6.12 -19.34 -1.31
CA LYS A 131 5.42 -20.44 -0.62
C LYS A 131 6.09 -20.78 0.72
N SER A 132 7.42 -20.94 0.70
CA SER A 132 8.20 -21.27 1.90
C SER A 132 8.15 -20.16 2.94
N GLU A 133 8.23 -18.89 2.54
CA GLU A 133 8.13 -17.75 3.46
C GLU A 133 6.75 -17.70 4.13
N MET A 134 5.67 -17.88 3.36
CA MET A 134 4.30 -17.89 3.89
C MET A 134 4.08 -19.03 4.89
N ASP A 135 4.52 -20.23 4.56
CA ASP A 135 4.36 -21.40 5.43
C ASP A 135 5.19 -21.28 6.71
N ASN A 136 6.42 -20.76 6.60
CA ASN A 136 7.29 -20.47 7.72
C ASN A 136 6.69 -19.40 8.64
N ASN A 137 6.20 -18.29 8.07
CA ASN A 137 5.53 -17.22 8.81
C ASN A 137 4.28 -17.74 9.54
N ALA A 138 3.48 -18.60 8.90
CA ALA A 138 2.31 -19.20 9.51
C ALA A 138 2.64 -20.21 10.63
N ALA A 139 3.77 -20.91 10.51
CA ALA A 139 4.31 -21.78 11.54
C ALA A 139 5.07 -21.03 12.66
N GLU A 140 5.14 -19.70 12.58
CA GLU A 140 5.94 -18.83 13.48
C GLU A 140 7.44 -19.15 13.46
N ILE A 141 7.93 -19.68 12.35
CA ILE A 141 9.34 -19.96 12.09
C ILE A 141 9.88 -18.79 11.29
N TYR A 142 10.33 -17.74 11.96
CA TYR A 142 10.83 -16.57 11.26
C TYR A 142 12.29 -16.73 10.83
N LEU A 143 12.55 -16.53 9.55
CA LEU A 143 13.91 -16.43 9.02
C LEU A 143 14.45 -15.03 9.33
N GLY A 144 15.55 -14.94 10.06
CA GLY A 144 16.21 -13.68 10.39
C GLY A 144 17.67 -13.87 10.79
N ASP A 145 18.51 -12.90 10.46
CA ASP A 145 19.90 -12.86 10.92
C ASP A 145 19.94 -12.83 12.45
N ILE A 146 20.80 -13.66 13.03
CA ILE A 146 21.03 -13.85 14.47
C ILE A 146 21.48 -12.52 15.16
N SER A 147 21.75 -11.47 14.40
CA SER A 147 22.20 -10.15 14.86
C SER A 147 21.08 -9.26 15.42
N ASP A 148 19.83 -9.49 15.05
CA ASP A 148 18.70 -8.66 15.49
C ASP A 148 18.12 -9.23 16.80
N LYS A 149 18.46 -8.59 17.94
CA LYS A 149 18.05 -9.04 19.28
C LYS A 149 16.54 -8.93 19.56
N ASP A 150 15.78 -8.31 18.65
CA ASP A 150 14.36 -8.04 18.80
C ASP A 150 13.50 -9.09 18.08
N ILE A 151 13.08 -10.12 18.83
CA ILE A 151 12.15 -11.18 18.36
C ILE A 151 10.84 -10.62 17.78
N GLN A 152 10.47 -9.38 18.10
CA GLN A 152 9.23 -8.74 17.63
C GLN A 152 9.30 -8.27 16.17
N LYS A 153 10.47 -7.84 15.66
CA LYS A 153 10.62 -7.34 14.29
C LYS A 153 10.18 -8.35 13.22
N PRO A 154 10.63 -9.63 13.24
CA PRO A 154 10.21 -10.59 12.24
C PRO A 154 8.70 -10.88 12.29
N LYS A 155 8.09 -10.88 13.48
CA LYS A 155 6.65 -11.07 13.63
C LYS A 155 5.83 -9.91 13.03
N ILE A 156 6.28 -8.67 13.25
CA ILE A 156 5.66 -7.48 12.66
C ILE A 156 5.78 -7.53 11.12
N ARG A 157 6.95 -7.94 10.61
CA ARG A 157 7.15 -8.13 9.17
C ARG A 157 6.22 -9.20 8.62
N ALA A 158 6.13 -10.37 9.26
CA ALA A 158 5.23 -11.44 8.84
C ALA A 158 3.77 -10.97 8.79
N GLU A 159 3.30 -10.24 9.80
CA GLU A 159 1.94 -9.67 9.81
C GLU A 159 1.72 -8.68 8.67
N LYS A 160 2.67 -7.77 8.45
CA LYS A 160 2.66 -6.81 7.33
C LYS A 160 2.56 -7.54 5.98
N THR A 161 3.39 -8.55 5.75
CA THR A 161 3.43 -9.34 4.51
C THR A 161 2.13 -10.11 4.29
N SER A 162 1.57 -10.76 5.32
CA SER A 162 0.29 -11.47 5.21
C SER A 162 -0.89 -10.52 4.93
N LEU A 163 -0.86 -9.31 5.48
CA LEU A 163 -1.84 -8.28 5.16
C LEU A 163 -1.73 -7.81 3.70
N GLN A 164 -0.51 -7.59 3.20
CA GLN A 164 -0.27 -7.25 1.79
C GLN A 164 -0.76 -8.36 0.84
N HIS A 165 -0.46 -9.62 1.15
CA HIS A 165 -0.95 -10.78 0.38
C HIS A 165 -2.48 -10.82 0.31
N LEU A 166 -3.18 -10.57 1.42
CA LEU A 166 -4.65 -10.54 1.44
C LEU A 166 -5.23 -9.36 0.67
N ILE A 167 -4.56 -8.21 0.67
CA ILE A 167 -4.99 -7.05 -0.12
C ILE A 167 -4.87 -7.36 -1.62
N ILE A 168 -3.75 -7.94 -2.03
CA ILE A 168 -3.56 -8.36 -3.43
C ILE A 168 -4.62 -9.38 -3.83
N TYR A 169 -4.91 -10.37 -2.97
CA TYR A 169 -6.04 -11.29 -3.17
C TYR A 169 -7.36 -10.52 -3.36
N ALA A 170 -7.68 -9.59 -2.47
CA ALA A 170 -8.91 -8.81 -2.58
C ALA A 170 -9.00 -7.99 -3.88
N VAL A 171 -7.89 -7.44 -4.37
CA VAL A 171 -7.83 -6.71 -5.64
C VAL A 171 -8.01 -7.64 -6.84
N LEU A 172 -7.33 -8.79 -6.86
CA LEU A 172 -7.44 -9.78 -7.94
C LEU A 172 -8.84 -10.41 -8.05
N MET A 173 -9.56 -10.46 -6.93
CA MET A 173 -10.97 -10.89 -6.86
C MET A 173 -11.97 -9.72 -7.08
N ASN A 174 -11.50 -8.51 -7.41
CA ASN A 174 -12.31 -7.30 -7.54
C ASN A 174 -13.13 -6.88 -6.30
N ARG A 175 -12.69 -7.27 -5.11
CA ARG A 175 -13.37 -7.00 -3.85
C ARG A 175 -12.88 -5.70 -3.22
N HIS A 176 -13.28 -4.59 -3.83
CA HIS A 176 -12.84 -3.26 -3.43
C HIS A 176 -13.10 -2.92 -1.95
N LYS A 177 -14.28 -3.27 -1.41
CA LYS A 177 -14.62 -3.01 -0.01
C LYS A 177 -13.70 -3.77 0.96
N LEU A 178 -13.36 -5.02 0.63
CA LEU A 178 -12.42 -5.83 1.42
C LEU A 178 -11.01 -5.23 1.34
N ALA A 179 -10.53 -4.89 0.14
CA ALA A 179 -9.24 -4.26 -0.06
C ALA A 179 -9.12 -2.95 0.74
N LYS A 180 -10.17 -2.13 0.77
CA LYS A 180 -10.24 -0.88 1.56
C LYS A 180 -10.12 -1.14 3.07
N ILE A 181 -10.84 -2.13 3.60
CA ILE A 181 -10.81 -2.46 5.03
C ILE A 181 -9.41 -2.95 5.45
N LEU A 182 -8.83 -3.86 4.67
CA LEU A 182 -7.48 -4.36 4.93
C LEU A 182 -6.43 -3.24 4.79
N TRP A 183 -6.56 -2.38 3.78
CA TRP A 183 -5.65 -1.26 3.55
C TRP A 183 -5.62 -0.27 4.71
N LYS A 184 -6.77 0.00 5.37
CA LYS A 184 -6.81 0.86 6.57
C LYS A 184 -5.96 0.35 7.73
N ARG A 185 -5.63 -0.94 7.75
CA ARG A 185 -4.80 -1.59 8.78
C ARG A 185 -3.32 -1.67 8.40
N SER A 186 -2.95 -1.16 7.22
CA SER A 186 -1.57 -1.21 6.74
C SER A 186 -0.66 -0.25 7.51
N SER A 187 0.60 -0.66 7.71
CA SER A 187 1.64 0.21 8.28
C SER A 187 2.17 1.24 7.28
N GLU A 188 2.05 0.94 5.97
CA GLU A 188 2.51 1.79 4.87
C GLU A 188 1.36 2.06 3.89
N PRO A 189 0.44 2.98 4.25
CA PRO A 189 -0.79 3.17 3.49
C PRO A 189 -0.56 3.83 2.12
N ILE A 190 0.42 4.72 1.98
CA ILE A 190 0.67 5.41 0.70
C ILE A 190 1.22 4.44 -0.37
N PRO A 191 2.34 3.71 -0.15
CA PRO A 191 2.82 2.72 -1.13
C PRO A 191 1.74 1.73 -1.52
N LEU A 192 1.01 1.20 -0.54
CA LEU A 192 0.01 0.17 -0.77
C LEU A 192 -1.21 0.69 -1.54
N ALA A 193 -1.63 1.94 -1.30
CA ALA A 193 -2.68 2.58 -2.10
C ALA A 193 -2.24 2.76 -3.56
N LEU A 194 -1.00 3.17 -3.81
CA LEU A 194 -0.45 3.29 -5.16
C LEU A 194 -0.37 1.94 -5.87
N ILE A 195 0.01 0.88 -5.15
CA ILE A 195 0.01 -0.50 -5.66
C ILE A 195 -1.42 -0.95 -6.03
N CYS A 196 -2.40 -0.74 -5.15
CA CYS A 196 -3.80 -1.08 -5.43
C CYS A 196 -4.33 -0.31 -6.64
N CYS A 197 -4.04 1.00 -6.71
CA CYS A 197 -4.38 1.84 -7.87
C CYS A 197 -3.80 1.27 -9.17
N MET A 198 -2.50 0.93 -9.17
CA MET A 198 -1.82 0.37 -10.34
C MET A 198 -2.42 -0.97 -10.76
N MET A 199 -2.70 -1.85 -9.80
CA MET A 199 -3.34 -3.15 -10.08
C MET A 199 -4.73 -2.99 -10.69
N PHE A 200 -5.62 -2.20 -10.10
CA PHE A 200 -6.96 -1.98 -10.66
C PHE A 200 -6.90 -1.33 -12.05
N LYS A 201 -6.00 -0.35 -12.24
CA LYS A 201 -5.80 0.31 -13.55
C LYS A 201 -5.31 -0.69 -14.60
N ASN A 202 -4.43 -1.61 -14.24
CA ASN A 202 -3.89 -2.62 -15.14
C ASN A 202 -4.80 -3.85 -15.31
N LEU A 203 -5.77 -4.08 -14.41
CA LEU A 203 -6.84 -5.07 -14.57
C LEU A 203 -7.98 -4.58 -15.48
N ALA A 204 -8.28 -3.28 -15.46
CA ALA A 204 -9.39 -2.70 -16.22
C ALA A 204 -9.40 -3.01 -17.73
N PRO A 205 -8.27 -3.09 -18.46
CA PRO A 205 -8.26 -3.48 -19.87
C PRO A 205 -8.79 -4.90 -20.14
N TYR A 206 -8.68 -5.80 -19.16
CA TYR A 206 -9.11 -7.20 -19.27
C TYR A 206 -10.58 -7.42 -18.90
N CYS A 207 -11.25 -6.40 -18.36
CA CYS A 207 -12.68 -6.46 -18.08
C CYS A 207 -13.48 -6.35 -19.40
N HIS A 208 -14.16 -7.43 -19.80
CA HIS A 208 -14.96 -7.46 -21.04
C HIS A 208 -16.21 -6.57 -20.97
N GLU A 209 -16.86 -6.53 -19.81
CA GLU A 209 -18.05 -5.70 -19.61
C GLU A 209 -17.67 -4.23 -19.40
N SER A 210 -18.32 -3.33 -20.15
CA SER A 210 -18.06 -1.89 -20.07
C SER A 210 -18.36 -1.33 -18.67
N TYR A 211 -19.44 -1.78 -18.04
CA TYR A 211 -19.79 -1.39 -16.67
C TYR A 211 -18.69 -1.80 -15.68
N LEU A 212 -18.30 -3.08 -15.70
CA LEU A 212 -17.25 -3.62 -14.85
C LEU A 212 -15.93 -2.86 -15.05
N LYS A 213 -15.51 -2.64 -16.29
CA LYS A 213 -14.31 -1.84 -16.62
C LYS A 213 -14.38 -0.44 -16.01
N SER A 214 -15.51 0.26 -16.15
CA SER A 214 -15.70 1.60 -15.59
C SER A 214 -15.63 1.59 -14.05
N LEU A 215 -16.18 0.55 -13.42
CA LEU A 215 -16.13 0.35 -11.98
C LEU A 215 -14.70 0.12 -11.50
N THR A 216 -13.93 -0.77 -12.16
CA THR A 216 -12.53 -1.05 -11.84
C THR A 216 -11.66 0.21 -11.96
N ILE A 217 -11.87 1.04 -12.98
CA ILE A 217 -11.18 2.33 -13.12
C ILE A 217 -11.55 3.29 -11.98
N LYS A 218 -12.83 3.34 -11.60
CA LYS A 218 -13.28 4.16 -10.47
C LYS A 218 -12.63 3.72 -9.16
N GLN A 219 -12.54 2.41 -8.92
CA GLN A 219 -11.86 1.85 -7.75
C GLN A 219 -10.37 2.21 -7.73
N ALA A 220 -9.68 2.14 -8.88
CA ALA A 220 -8.30 2.59 -9.01
C ALA A 220 -8.15 4.07 -8.60
N LYS A 221 -9.06 4.92 -9.09
CA LYS A 221 -9.09 6.35 -8.76
C LYS A 221 -9.31 6.60 -7.26
N GLU A 222 -10.20 5.85 -6.61
CA GLU A 222 -10.42 6.00 -5.16
C GLU A 222 -9.15 5.72 -4.35
N PHE A 223 -8.37 4.68 -4.71
CA PHE A 223 -7.07 4.43 -4.08
C PHE A 223 -6.04 5.53 -4.38
N SER A 224 -6.03 6.07 -5.60
CA SER A 224 -5.22 7.24 -5.94
C SER A 224 -5.55 8.44 -5.05
N ASP A 225 -6.83 8.77 -4.92
CA ASP A 225 -7.31 9.90 -4.12
C ASP A 225 -6.95 9.71 -2.63
N TRP A 226 -7.00 8.48 -2.12
CA TRP A 226 -6.54 8.18 -0.76
C TRP A 226 -5.02 8.36 -0.59
N ALA A 227 -4.22 7.92 -1.56
CA ALA A 227 -2.77 8.11 -1.52
C ALA A 227 -2.41 9.61 -1.48
N VAL A 228 -3.04 10.41 -2.36
CA VAL A 228 -2.86 11.88 -2.40
C VAL A 228 -3.37 12.53 -1.11
N GLY A 229 -4.53 12.11 -0.61
CA GLY A 229 -5.10 12.67 0.62
C GLY A 229 -4.26 12.40 1.87
N ILE A 230 -3.61 11.24 1.97
CA ILE A 230 -2.67 10.96 3.08
C ILE A 230 -1.38 11.76 2.89
N LEU A 231 -0.87 11.87 1.66
CA LEU A 231 0.31 12.68 1.38
C LEU A 231 0.11 14.15 1.77
N ASP A 232 -1.03 14.72 1.39
CA ASP A 232 -1.39 16.11 1.73
C ASP A 232 -1.47 16.31 3.24
N LYS A 233 -2.14 15.41 3.96
CA LYS A 233 -2.18 15.43 5.45
C LYS A 233 -0.79 15.35 6.07
N SER A 234 0.02 14.38 5.63
CA SER A 234 1.39 14.21 6.11
C SER A 234 2.21 15.49 5.88
N TYR A 235 2.09 16.08 4.69
CA TYR A 235 2.81 17.29 4.31
C TYR A 235 2.40 18.50 5.15
N ASN A 236 1.10 18.65 5.42
CA ASN A 236 0.56 19.72 6.25
C ASN A 236 0.93 19.57 7.74
N GLU A 237 1.11 18.34 8.22
CA GLU A 237 1.55 18.06 9.59
C GLU A 237 3.06 18.30 9.78
N ASP A 238 3.90 17.67 8.95
CA ASP A 238 5.35 17.82 8.99
C ASP A 238 5.98 17.66 7.60
N ASN A 239 6.43 18.80 7.07
CA ASN A 239 7.11 18.88 5.78
C ASN A 239 8.39 18.02 5.72
N ASN A 240 9.18 18.01 6.81
CA ASN A 240 10.49 17.36 6.81
C ASN A 240 10.34 15.86 6.90
N ARG A 241 9.49 15.39 7.82
CA ARG A 241 9.19 13.96 7.96
C ARG A 241 8.53 13.38 6.71
N THR A 242 7.65 14.14 6.05
CA THR A 242 7.07 13.72 4.77
C THR A 242 8.13 13.59 3.69
N PHE A 243 9.12 14.49 3.68
CA PHE A 243 10.22 14.41 2.73
C PHE A 243 11.09 13.17 2.97
N GLU A 244 11.42 12.86 4.21
CA GLU A 244 12.15 11.64 4.60
C GLU A 244 11.39 10.37 4.18
N MET A 245 10.06 10.34 4.39
CA MET A 245 9.20 9.25 3.95
C MET A 245 9.21 9.08 2.41
N LEU A 246 9.32 10.17 1.63
CA LEU A 246 9.46 10.06 0.17
C LEU A 246 10.84 9.56 -0.27
N ASP A 247 11.89 9.83 0.50
CA ASP A 247 13.26 9.34 0.26
C ASP A 247 13.43 7.86 0.63
N GLU A 248 12.61 7.35 1.55
CA GLU A 248 12.64 5.97 2.04
C GLU A 248 12.51 4.95 0.88
N ARG A 249 13.28 3.86 1.00
CA ARG A 249 13.25 2.73 0.07
C ARG A 249 12.50 1.58 0.71
N HIS A 250 11.46 1.10 0.05
CA HIS A 250 10.61 0.04 0.59
C HIS A 250 11.06 -1.33 0.05
N PRO A 251 11.60 -2.24 0.90
CA PRO A 251 12.10 -3.55 0.46
C PRO A 251 11.02 -4.44 -0.15
N ASP A 252 9.80 -4.36 0.40
CA ASP A 252 8.64 -5.14 -0.07
C ASP A 252 8.22 -4.78 -1.51
N TRP A 253 8.64 -3.60 -1.98
CA TRP A 253 8.31 -3.07 -3.30
C TRP A 253 9.58 -2.89 -4.15
N ASN A 254 10.45 -3.90 -4.23
CA ASN A 254 11.71 -3.88 -5.00
C ASN A 254 12.62 -2.67 -4.68
N TYR A 255 12.67 -2.24 -3.43
CA TYR A 255 13.46 -1.07 -2.99
C TYR A 255 13.13 0.21 -3.77
N MET A 256 11.88 0.37 -4.21
CA MET A 256 11.40 1.59 -4.85
C MET A 256 11.06 2.66 -3.82
N THR A 257 11.18 3.92 -4.21
CA THR A 257 10.58 5.05 -3.45
C THR A 257 9.09 5.14 -3.72
N ILE A 258 8.38 5.86 -2.85
CA ILE A 258 6.98 6.22 -3.06
C ILE A 258 6.79 6.99 -4.38
N VAL A 259 7.73 7.89 -4.73
CA VAL A 259 7.65 8.68 -5.96
C VAL A 259 7.87 7.81 -7.20
N GLU A 260 8.81 6.86 -7.15
CA GLU A 260 9.00 5.87 -8.22
C GLU A 260 7.78 4.95 -8.38
N LEU A 261 7.12 4.56 -7.29
CA LEU A 261 5.87 3.81 -7.30
C LEU A 261 4.74 4.61 -7.95
N ALA A 262 4.58 5.89 -7.59
CA ALA A 262 3.58 6.77 -8.18
C ALA A 262 3.82 6.98 -9.68
N TYR A 263 5.08 7.11 -10.10
CA TYR A 263 5.44 7.18 -11.51
C TYR A 263 5.09 5.88 -12.26
N ARG A 264 5.40 4.70 -11.70
CA ARG A 264 5.04 3.41 -12.30
C ARG A 264 3.52 3.20 -12.41
N ALA A 265 2.77 3.70 -11.43
CA ALA A 265 1.31 3.67 -11.46
C ALA A 265 0.70 4.64 -12.50
N ASP A 266 1.52 5.51 -13.13
CA ASP A 266 1.08 6.66 -13.93
C ASP A 266 0.02 7.47 -13.15
N ASN A 267 0.34 7.75 -11.88
CA ASN A 267 -0.48 8.56 -10.99
C ASN A 267 -0.03 10.01 -11.06
N ARG A 268 -0.64 10.76 -11.99
CA ARG A 268 -0.28 12.15 -12.27
C ARG A 268 -0.64 13.10 -11.15
N ASP A 269 -1.75 12.85 -10.46
CA ASP A 269 -2.23 13.71 -9.36
C ASP A 269 -1.26 13.64 -8.18
N PHE A 270 -0.77 12.44 -7.85
CA PHE A 270 0.26 12.25 -6.83
C PHE A 270 1.58 12.91 -7.23
N MET A 271 2.02 12.72 -8.49
CA MET A 271 3.26 13.33 -8.98
C MET A 271 3.18 14.86 -9.01
N ALA A 272 2.02 15.43 -9.33
CA ALA A 272 1.80 16.88 -9.37
C ALA A 272 1.79 17.53 -7.98
N HIS A 273 1.72 16.75 -6.91
CA HIS A 273 1.71 17.28 -5.55
C HIS A 273 2.98 18.12 -5.26
N PRO A 274 2.87 19.30 -4.62
CA PRO A 274 4.01 20.21 -4.40
C PRO A 274 5.20 19.55 -3.71
N VAL A 275 4.97 18.63 -2.76
CA VAL A 275 6.05 17.92 -2.07
C VAL A 275 6.81 16.97 -2.99
N CYS A 276 6.12 16.29 -3.92
CA CYS A 276 6.75 15.43 -4.91
C CYS A 276 7.55 16.25 -5.91
N GLN A 277 7.04 17.41 -6.34
CA GLN A 277 7.78 18.33 -7.20
C GLN A 277 9.05 18.87 -6.53
N LYS A 278 8.97 19.24 -5.24
CA LYS A 278 10.15 19.60 -4.43
C LYS A 278 11.13 18.44 -4.30
N TRP A 279 10.63 17.23 -4.10
CA TRP A 279 11.43 16.02 -4.00
C TRP A 279 12.19 15.73 -5.30
N VAL A 280 11.49 15.68 -6.44
CA VAL A 280 12.10 15.47 -7.77
C VAL A 280 13.12 16.57 -8.07
N THR A 281 12.80 17.83 -7.75
CA THR A 281 13.72 18.95 -7.92
C THR A 281 15.00 18.76 -7.08
N ARG A 282 14.88 18.28 -5.84
CA ARG A 282 16.04 17.98 -5.00
C ARG A 282 16.86 16.82 -5.58
N GLN A 283 16.21 15.75 -6.02
CA GLN A 283 16.92 14.62 -6.66
C GLN A 283 17.65 15.04 -7.94
N PHE A 284 17.08 15.98 -8.71
CA PHE A 284 17.72 16.54 -9.89
C PHE A 284 18.97 17.38 -9.56
N TYR A 285 18.91 18.23 -8.54
CA TYR A 285 20.05 19.06 -8.15
C TYR A 285 21.08 18.33 -7.26
N GLY A 286 20.72 17.21 -6.64
CA GLY A 286 21.60 16.47 -5.73
C GLY A 286 22.01 17.32 -4.51
N GLU A 287 23.31 17.35 -4.21
CA GLU A 287 23.88 18.17 -3.12
C GLU A 287 24.03 19.66 -3.48
N ILE A 288 23.71 20.03 -4.72
CA ILE A 288 23.96 21.36 -5.26
C ILE A 288 22.74 22.25 -4.99
N THR A 289 22.95 23.39 -4.33
CA THR A 289 21.92 24.40 -4.13
C THR A 289 22.38 25.72 -4.76
N PRO A 290 21.79 26.13 -5.90
CA PRO A 290 22.15 27.40 -6.55
C PRO A 290 21.80 28.58 -5.64
N ARG A 291 22.76 29.46 -5.38
CA ARG A 291 22.53 30.67 -4.59
C ARG A 291 21.61 31.64 -5.33
N GLU A 292 20.65 32.20 -4.60
CA GLU A 292 19.83 33.33 -5.06
C GLU A 292 20.63 34.63 -4.95
N VAL A 293 21.67 34.76 -5.79
CA VAL A 293 22.41 36.01 -5.96
C VAL A 293 21.66 36.84 -7.00
N SER A 294 20.93 37.86 -6.54
CA SER A 294 20.30 38.90 -7.37
C SER A 294 21.15 40.17 -7.32
N TRP A 295 21.79 40.54 -8.43
CA TRP A 295 22.57 41.76 -8.55
C TRP A 295 21.67 42.92 -9.02
N GLY A 296 20.67 43.30 -8.21
CA GLY A 296 19.77 44.44 -8.43
C GLY A 296 19.02 44.45 -9.78
N PHE A 297 19.74 44.75 -10.87
CA PHE A 297 19.32 44.78 -12.26
C PHE A 297 19.62 43.50 -13.07
N PHE A 298 20.47 42.60 -12.59
CA PHE A 298 20.82 41.36 -13.31
C PHE A 298 20.49 40.10 -12.48
N THR A 299 19.47 39.36 -12.92
CA THR A 299 19.12 38.03 -12.39
C THR A 299 19.61 36.97 -13.37
N CYS A 300 20.75 36.36 -13.06
CA CYS A 300 21.27 35.25 -13.84
C CYS A 300 20.43 33.98 -13.61
N PRO A 301 19.88 33.34 -14.67
CA PRO A 301 19.07 32.13 -14.53
C PRO A 301 19.80 30.98 -13.84
N LYS A 302 19.07 30.16 -13.06
CA LYS A 302 19.65 29.04 -12.27
C LYS A 302 20.43 28.05 -13.15
N TYR A 303 19.93 27.72 -14.35
CA TYR A 303 20.62 26.82 -15.29
C TYR A 303 21.96 27.38 -15.80
N LEU A 304 22.03 28.70 -16.02
CA LEU A 304 23.23 29.35 -16.53
C LEU A 304 24.34 29.33 -15.48
N LYS A 305 23.99 29.56 -14.20
CA LYS A 305 24.93 29.48 -13.08
C LYS A 305 25.56 28.08 -12.99
N ILE A 306 24.74 27.03 -13.11
CA ILE A 306 25.20 25.64 -13.07
C ILE A 306 26.11 25.34 -14.27
N LEU A 307 25.67 25.68 -15.48
CA LEU A 307 26.42 25.42 -16.71
C LEU A 307 27.78 26.14 -16.73
N LEU A 308 27.82 27.40 -16.31
CA LEU A 308 29.07 28.17 -16.23
C LEU A 308 29.99 27.61 -15.13
N SER A 309 29.45 27.20 -13.98
CA SER A 309 30.26 26.56 -12.93
C SER A 309 30.82 25.20 -13.35
N ALA A 310 30.07 24.44 -14.15
CA ALA A 310 30.49 23.13 -14.66
C ALA A 310 31.53 23.22 -15.78
N ILE A 311 31.38 24.19 -16.70
CA ILE A 311 32.23 24.32 -17.89
C ILE A 311 33.49 25.15 -17.63
N LEU A 312 33.40 26.25 -16.87
CA LEU A 312 34.49 27.22 -16.75
C LEU A 312 35.39 27.02 -15.53
N ILE A 313 35.10 26.05 -14.64
CA ILE A 313 35.74 25.91 -13.32
C ILE A 313 35.74 27.28 -12.60
N PHE A 314 34.73 28.11 -12.88
CA PHE A 314 34.55 29.38 -12.20
C PHE A 314 34.33 29.06 -10.71
N PRO A 315 34.89 29.83 -9.75
CA PRO A 315 34.89 29.45 -8.33
C PRO A 315 33.49 29.06 -7.86
N MET A 316 33.27 27.75 -7.74
CA MET A 316 31.95 27.14 -7.53
C MET A 316 31.27 27.68 -6.27
N TRP A 317 32.07 27.97 -5.24
CA TRP A 317 31.63 28.62 -3.99
C TRP A 317 30.89 29.95 -4.19
N PHE A 318 31.10 30.65 -5.30
CA PHE A 318 30.42 31.92 -5.58
C PHE A 318 28.93 31.73 -5.90
N TRP A 319 28.57 30.66 -6.62
CA TRP A 319 27.20 30.44 -7.11
C TRP A 319 26.51 29.19 -6.56
N ILE A 320 27.26 28.24 -6.01
CA ILE A 320 26.75 26.96 -5.52
C ILE A 320 27.05 26.81 -4.04
N ASN A 321 26.03 26.43 -3.28
CA ASN A 321 26.18 25.86 -1.96
C ASN A 321 26.07 24.34 -2.04
N PHE A 322 26.92 23.64 -1.30
CA PHE A 322 26.80 22.21 -1.08
C PHE A 322 26.03 21.98 0.21
N SER A 323 24.82 21.43 0.11
CA SER A 323 24.03 21.02 1.26
C SER A 323 24.06 19.49 1.32
N PRO A 324 24.50 18.89 2.43
CA PRO A 324 24.56 17.43 2.53
C PRO A 324 23.15 16.82 2.42
N ILE A 325 23.07 15.67 1.75
CA ILE A 325 21.85 14.87 1.66
C ILE A 325 21.44 14.47 3.09
N GLY A 326 20.19 14.76 3.48
CA GLY A 326 19.65 14.41 4.81
C GLY A 326 19.32 15.58 5.73
N GLN A 327 19.68 16.83 5.40
CA GLN A 327 19.06 18.00 6.05
C GLN A 327 17.91 18.49 5.18
N ALA A 328 16.69 18.51 5.70
CA ALA A 328 15.60 19.23 5.08
C ALA A 328 16.01 20.72 4.99
N PRO A 329 15.69 21.43 3.88
CA PRO A 329 16.00 22.85 3.81
C PRO A 329 15.30 23.53 4.99
N SER A 330 16.08 24.19 5.85
CA SER A 330 15.52 25.11 6.83
C SER A 330 14.63 26.08 6.05
N VAL A 331 13.31 25.97 6.22
CA VAL A 331 12.38 26.98 5.72
C VAL A 331 12.83 28.28 6.37
N THR A 332 13.57 29.07 5.61
CA THR A 332 14.05 30.36 6.06
C THR A 332 12.77 31.18 6.21
N LYS A 333 12.39 31.43 7.46
CA LYS A 333 11.36 32.41 7.84
C LYS A 333 11.82 33.79 7.37
N LYS A 334 11.70 34.06 6.08
CA LYS A 334 11.84 35.37 5.46
C LYS A 334 10.96 35.34 4.22
N ASN A 335 9.67 35.59 4.42
CA ASN A 335 8.72 36.21 3.48
C ASN A 335 7.30 36.21 4.10
N ALA A 336 7.20 36.60 5.38
CA ALA A 336 5.93 36.93 6.03
C ALA A 336 6.07 38.35 6.59
N GLU A 337 6.36 39.33 5.73
CA GLU A 337 6.41 40.74 6.12
C GLU A 337 6.39 41.66 4.90
N ILE A 338 5.40 41.51 4.01
CA ILE A 338 4.98 42.60 3.11
C ILE A 338 3.47 42.53 2.91
N GLU A 339 2.70 42.88 3.94
CA GLU A 339 1.40 43.54 3.74
C GLU A 339 1.61 45.04 3.97
N PRO A 340 1.41 45.91 2.98
CA PRO A 340 1.36 47.33 3.24
C PRO A 340 0.03 47.65 3.94
N LYS A 341 0.16 48.18 5.16
CA LYS A 341 -0.90 48.84 5.92
C LYS A 341 -1.70 49.78 5.00
N LEU A 342 -2.97 49.45 4.78
CA LEU A 342 -3.97 50.43 4.39
C LEU A 342 -4.24 51.32 5.61
N GLY A 343 -3.76 52.55 5.54
CA GLY A 343 -4.15 53.64 6.42
C GLY A 343 -4.55 54.83 5.55
N GLY A 344 -5.83 55.22 5.62
CA GLY A 344 -6.47 56.28 4.87
C GLY A 344 -7.98 56.11 4.88
#